data_AF-A0A8D2BPJ9-F1
#
_entry.id   AF-A0A8D2BPJ9-F1
#
_cell.length_a   1.000
_cell.length_b   1.000
_cell.length_c   1.000
_cell.angle_alpha   90.00
_cell.angle_beta   90.00
_cell.angle_gamma   90.00
#
_symmetry.space_group_name_H-M   'P 1'
#
loop_
_entity.id
_entity.type
_entity.pdbx_description
1 polymer ?
#
loop_
_entity_poly.entity_id
_entity_poly.type
_entity_poly.pdbx_seq_one_letter_code
_entity_poly.pdbx_strand_id
1 'polypeptide(L)'
;MQVSSLNEVKIYSLSCGKSLPEWLSDRKKRALQKKDVDVRRRIELIQDFEMPTVCTTIKVSKDGQYILATIVFLHNDRYIEFHSQSGFYYKTRIPKFGRDFSYHYPSCDLYFVGASSEVYRLNLEQGRYLNPLQTDAAENNVCDINSAHGLFATGTIEGRVECWDPRTRGRVGLLDCALSSVTADSEINSLPTISALKFNGALTMAVGTSTGQGKIFTSLEPEHDINDVCLYPNSGMLLTANESPKMGIYYIPVLGPAPRWCSFLDNLTEELEENPESTVYDDYKFVTKKDLENLGLTHLIGSPFLRAYMHGFFMDIRLYHKVKLMVNPFAYEEYRKDKIRQKIEETRAQRVQLKKLPKVNKELALKLIEEEEEKQKSTWKKKAKSLPNILTDDRFKVMFENPDFQVDEESEEFRLLNPLVSKISEKRKKKLRLLEQQELPEKEEEEEPEGKPSDAESSESSDDEKDWVAEVRKQRRLLQQEEKRKRQEQRREDQQTVLKPQFYEIKAGEEFRSFQDSATKQKLMNKTLEDRLKLEAKHGTLSVSDTTVGSKQLTFTLKKSEQQKKQQEAEKLHRQERKRLRRSAGHLKSRPRRGRPFH
;
A
#
# COMPACT_ATOMS: atom_id res chain seq x y z
N MET A 1 -15.43 17.72 -7.35
CA MET A 1 -15.05 18.54 -8.52
C MET A 1 -16.29 19.31 -8.93
N GLN A 2 -16.19 20.62 -9.05
CA GLN A 2 -17.28 21.48 -9.52
C GLN A 2 -16.95 21.92 -10.94
N VAL A 3 -17.93 21.91 -11.83
CA VAL A 3 -17.77 22.34 -13.22
C VAL A 3 -18.45 23.68 -13.39
N SER A 4 -17.73 24.66 -13.90
CA SER A 4 -18.29 25.91 -14.40
C SER A 4 -18.08 25.96 -15.92
N SER A 5 -19.12 26.36 -16.65
CA SER A 5 -19.06 26.50 -18.10
C SER A 5 -19.38 27.94 -18.47
N LEU A 6 -18.42 28.63 -19.07
CA LEU A 6 -18.55 30.02 -19.52
C LEU A 6 -17.90 30.15 -20.89
N ASN A 7 -18.60 30.77 -21.85
CA ASN A 7 -18.19 30.90 -23.25
C ASN A 7 -17.86 29.55 -23.93
N GLU A 8 -18.66 28.51 -23.67
CA GLU A 8 -18.46 27.14 -24.18
C GLU A 8 -17.15 26.46 -23.73
N VAL A 9 -16.40 27.09 -22.82
CA VAL A 9 -15.21 26.51 -22.19
C VAL A 9 -15.60 25.99 -20.81
N LYS A 10 -15.32 24.71 -20.55
CA LYS A 10 -15.50 24.09 -19.23
C LYS A 10 -14.25 24.31 -18.38
N ILE A 11 -14.45 24.82 -17.18
CA ILE A 11 -13.44 24.94 -16.14
C ILE A 11 -13.84 23.99 -15.03
N TYR A 12 -12.88 23.20 -14.59
CA TYR A 12 -13.07 22.25 -13.50
C TYR A 12 -12.35 22.75 -12.26
N SER A 13 -13.11 23.04 -11.21
CA SER A 13 -12.57 23.31 -9.89
C SER A 13 -12.36 22.01 -9.12
N LEU A 14 -11.10 21.77 -8.76
CA LEU A 14 -10.65 20.55 -8.10
C LEU A 14 -10.53 20.74 -6.58
N SER A 15 -10.37 21.98 -6.12
CA SER A 15 -10.26 22.35 -4.72
C SER A 15 -11.61 22.59 -4.03
N CYS A 16 -12.72 22.69 -4.79
CA CYS A 16 -14.05 22.92 -4.23
C CYS A 16 -14.54 21.75 -3.36
N GLY A 17 -14.85 22.04 -2.10
CA GLY A 17 -15.49 21.12 -1.16
C GLY A 17 -15.17 21.42 0.31
N LYS A 18 -16.12 21.12 1.21
CA LYS A 18 -15.96 21.28 2.66
C LYS A 18 -14.76 20.46 3.15
N SER A 19 -13.76 21.10 3.78
CA SER A 19 -12.67 20.38 4.45
C SER A 19 -13.23 19.62 5.64
N LEU A 20 -12.78 18.39 5.80
CA LEU A 20 -12.91 17.72 7.09
C LEU A 20 -11.88 18.35 8.03
N PRO A 21 -12.28 18.85 9.20
CA PRO A 21 -11.32 19.42 10.14
C PRO A 21 -10.24 18.40 10.53
N GLU A 22 -9.01 18.88 10.68
CA GLU A 22 -7.86 18.02 10.96
C GLU A 22 -7.99 17.29 12.31
N TRP A 23 -8.57 17.96 13.31
CA TRP A 23 -8.85 17.44 14.66
C TRP A 23 -9.87 16.28 14.70
N LEU A 24 -10.56 16.00 13.59
CA LEU A 24 -11.54 14.92 13.54
C LEU A 24 -10.83 13.55 13.45
N SER A 25 -11.21 12.61 14.32
CA SER A 25 -10.63 11.26 14.29
C SER A 25 -10.93 10.50 13.00
N ASP A 26 -10.00 9.67 12.54
CA ASP A 26 -10.13 8.86 11.32
C ASP A 26 -11.41 8.02 11.28
N ARG A 27 -11.85 7.53 12.45
CA ARG A 27 -13.11 6.76 12.56
C ARG A 27 -14.32 7.62 12.21
N LYS A 28 -14.35 8.87 12.67
CA LYS A 28 -15.41 9.83 12.35
C LYS A 28 -15.31 10.31 10.89
N LYS A 29 -14.09 10.56 10.38
CA LYS A 29 -13.86 10.86 8.95
C LYS A 29 -14.42 9.76 8.05
N ARG A 30 -14.11 8.49 8.34
CA ARG A 30 -14.66 7.32 7.60
C ARG A 30 -16.18 7.16 7.75
N ALA A 31 -16.74 7.50 8.91
CA ALA A 31 -18.18 7.46 9.12
C ALA A 31 -18.91 8.54 8.31
N LEU A 32 -18.31 9.74 8.20
CA LEU A 32 -18.83 10.84 7.38
C LEU A 32 -18.68 10.55 5.89
N GLN A 33 -17.55 9.99 5.44
CA GLN A 33 -17.37 9.52 4.05
C GLN A 33 -18.42 8.48 3.62
N LYS A 34 -18.94 7.69 4.57
CA LYS A 34 -20.03 6.74 4.28
C LYS A 34 -21.41 7.39 4.25
N LYS A 35 -21.58 8.53 4.92
CA LYS A 35 -22.87 9.23 5.05
C LYS A 35 -23.05 10.28 3.95
N ASP A 36 -22.02 11.08 3.70
CA ASP A 36 -22.07 12.18 2.75
C ASP A 36 -21.45 11.78 1.41
N VAL A 37 -22.27 11.87 0.37
CA VAL A 37 -21.87 11.62 -1.02
C VAL A 37 -20.85 12.64 -1.48
N ASP A 38 -20.97 13.91 -1.06
CA ASP A 38 -20.05 15.00 -1.42
C ASP A 38 -18.63 14.75 -0.89
N VAL A 39 -18.51 14.22 0.33
CA VAL A 39 -17.22 13.87 0.94
C VAL A 39 -16.61 12.66 0.22
N ARG A 40 -17.43 11.73 -0.27
CA ARG A 40 -16.99 10.56 -1.05
C ARG A 40 -16.55 10.92 -2.47
N ARG A 41 -17.21 11.89 -3.11
CA ARG A 41 -16.88 12.40 -4.45
C ARG A 41 -15.78 13.47 -4.44
N ARG A 42 -15.26 13.82 -3.26
CA ARG A 42 -14.14 14.75 -3.12
C ARG A 42 -12.86 14.13 -3.68
N ILE A 43 -12.14 14.91 -4.47
CA ILE A 43 -10.83 14.56 -5.00
C ILE A 43 -9.83 15.51 -4.35
N GLU A 44 -8.78 14.97 -3.73
CA GLU A 44 -7.61 15.73 -3.29
C GLU A 44 -6.46 15.33 -4.20
N LEU A 45 -6.05 16.23 -5.10
CA LEU A 45 -4.93 15.99 -6.03
C LEU A 45 -3.57 16.10 -5.32
N ILE A 46 -3.43 17.13 -4.49
CA ILE A 46 -2.22 17.42 -3.73
C ILE A 46 -2.59 17.32 -2.25
N GLN A 47 -1.90 16.45 -1.54
CA GLN A 47 -2.09 16.28 -0.10
C GLN A 47 -1.59 17.53 0.64
N ASP A 48 -2.34 17.96 1.66
CA ASP A 48 -1.96 19.06 2.55
C ASP A 48 -1.66 20.38 1.81
N PHE A 49 -2.36 20.61 0.69
CA PHE A 49 -2.28 21.84 -0.09
C PHE A 49 -3.16 22.95 0.51
N GLU A 50 -2.96 23.18 1.81
CA GLU A 50 -3.67 24.18 2.60
C GLU A 50 -2.66 25.08 3.31
N MET A 51 -2.91 26.39 3.29
CA MET A 51 -2.14 27.38 4.04
C MET A 51 -3.00 27.87 5.21
N PRO A 52 -2.52 27.96 6.44
CA PRO A 52 -3.39 28.21 7.61
C PRO A 52 -4.07 29.59 7.64
N THR A 53 -3.54 30.58 6.91
CA THR A 53 -4.07 31.95 6.88
C THR A 53 -4.43 32.37 5.46
N VAL A 54 -3.45 32.80 4.67
CA VAL A 54 -3.62 33.33 3.32
C VAL A 54 -2.39 32.96 2.50
N CYS A 55 -2.59 32.64 1.23
CA CYS A 55 -1.49 32.54 0.27
C CYS A 55 -1.42 33.84 -0.54
N THR A 56 -0.27 34.52 -0.51
CA THR A 56 -0.07 35.76 -1.28
C THR A 56 0.39 35.48 -2.71
N THR A 57 1.30 34.53 -2.88
CA THR A 57 1.92 34.23 -4.19
C THR A 57 2.09 32.73 -4.37
N ILE A 58 1.93 32.28 -5.61
CA ILE A 58 2.19 30.90 -5.98
C ILE A 58 3.04 30.85 -7.24
N LYS A 59 4.10 30.04 -7.22
CA LYS A 59 4.94 29.76 -8.39
C LYS A 59 5.28 28.28 -8.46
N VAL A 60 5.30 27.77 -9.68
CA VAL A 60 5.75 26.41 -9.99
C VAL A 60 7.19 26.47 -10.49
N SER A 61 8.01 25.51 -10.06
CA SER A 61 9.37 25.36 -10.57
C SER A 61 9.37 25.09 -12.08
N LYS A 62 10.42 25.52 -12.79
CA LYS A 62 10.58 25.27 -14.23
C LYS A 62 10.54 23.78 -14.59
N ASP A 63 11.02 22.92 -13.69
CA ASP A 63 10.99 21.46 -13.87
C ASP A 63 9.60 20.86 -13.64
N GLY A 64 8.63 21.66 -13.18
CA GLY A 64 7.26 21.24 -12.89
C GLY A 64 7.11 20.35 -11.66
N GLN A 65 8.19 20.01 -10.97
CA GLN A 65 8.18 19.06 -9.85
C GLN A 65 7.81 19.70 -8.50
N TYR A 66 8.09 20.99 -8.34
CA TYR A 66 7.87 21.69 -7.08
C TYR A 66 6.87 22.83 -7.26
N ILE A 67 5.93 22.90 -6.34
CA ILE A 67 4.93 23.97 -6.21
C ILE A 67 5.32 24.75 -4.96
N LEU A 68 5.33 26.08 -5.02
CA LEU A 68 5.84 26.98 -3.97
C LEU A 68 7.36 26.87 -3.73
N ALA A 69 8.15 26.65 -4.79
CA ALA A 69 9.62 26.69 -4.72
C ALA A 69 10.16 28.13 -4.82
N THR A 70 9.69 29.04 -3.97
CA THR A 70 10.20 30.41 -3.92
C THR A 70 11.40 30.47 -2.99
N ILE A 71 12.59 30.52 -3.58
CA ILE A 71 13.88 30.72 -2.90
C ILE A 71 14.02 32.17 -2.41
N VAL A 72 13.26 33.10 -3.00
CA VAL A 72 13.33 34.53 -2.70
C VAL A 72 11.94 35.04 -2.30
N PHE A 73 11.85 35.72 -1.17
CA PHE A 73 10.63 36.40 -0.71
C PHE A 73 10.86 37.89 -0.66
N LEU A 74 9.99 38.64 -1.34
CA LEU A 74 9.92 40.09 -1.24
C LEU A 74 8.90 40.44 -0.15
N HIS A 75 9.36 41.09 0.91
CA HIS A 75 8.52 41.56 2.02
C HIS A 75 8.07 43.00 1.80
N ASN A 76 6.88 43.32 2.32
CA ASN A 76 6.32 44.67 2.31
C ASN A 76 7.24 45.71 2.98
N ASP A 77 8.09 45.28 3.92
CA ASP A 77 9.01 46.15 4.66
C ASP A 77 10.31 46.50 3.90
N ARG A 78 10.32 46.36 2.57
CA ARG A 78 11.49 46.57 1.69
C ARG A 78 12.64 45.61 1.95
N TYR A 79 12.34 44.45 2.51
CA TYR A 79 13.33 43.41 2.74
C TYR A 79 13.13 42.28 1.75
N ILE A 80 14.24 41.68 1.34
CA ILE A 80 14.28 40.46 0.56
C ILE A 80 14.87 39.39 1.46
N GLU A 81 14.24 38.22 1.49
CA GLU A 81 14.76 37.06 2.18
C GLU A 81 15.09 35.96 1.18
N PHE A 82 16.32 35.51 1.23
CA PHE A 82 16.81 34.35 0.51
C PHE A 82 16.69 33.13 1.42
N HIS A 83 16.08 32.09 0.90
CA HIS A 83 15.92 30.80 1.54
C HIS A 83 16.66 29.75 0.74
N SER A 84 17.23 28.80 1.44
CA SER A 84 17.87 27.61 0.89
C SER A 84 17.11 26.38 1.36
N GLN A 85 17.53 25.19 0.94
CA GLN A 85 16.95 23.94 1.46
C GLN A 85 17.09 23.80 2.98
N SER A 86 18.11 24.42 3.58
CA SER A 86 18.33 24.45 5.03
C SER A 86 17.55 25.56 5.75
N GLY A 87 16.65 26.26 5.05
CA GLY A 87 15.87 27.37 5.58
C GLY A 87 16.46 28.73 5.25
N PHE A 88 16.20 29.71 6.12
CA PHE A 88 16.64 31.09 5.95
C PHE A 88 18.15 31.19 5.72
N TYR A 89 18.53 31.81 4.62
CA TYR A 89 19.92 31.98 4.22
C TYR A 89 20.40 33.41 4.48
N TYR A 90 19.71 34.42 3.95
CA TYR A 90 20.16 35.80 4.03
C TYR A 90 19.02 36.80 3.86
N LYS A 91 19.16 37.99 4.45
CA LYS A 91 18.20 39.09 4.33
C LYS A 91 18.88 40.37 3.87
N THR A 92 18.40 40.97 2.79
CA THR A 92 18.87 42.26 2.28
C THR A 92 17.74 43.27 2.24
N ARG A 93 18.09 44.56 2.22
CA ARG A 93 17.13 45.65 2.10
C ARG A 93 17.20 46.27 0.70
N ILE A 94 16.05 46.62 0.14
CA ILE A 94 15.91 47.41 -1.09
C ILE A 94 15.73 48.90 -0.71
N PRO A 95 16.25 49.85 -1.50
CA PRO A 95 16.07 51.27 -1.23
C PRO A 95 14.60 51.71 -1.14
N LYS A 96 13.76 51.22 -2.05
CA LYS A 96 12.34 51.56 -2.20
C LYS A 96 11.43 50.34 -2.00
N PHE A 97 10.13 50.60 -1.88
CA PHE A 97 9.11 49.55 -1.78
C PHE A 97 9.01 48.80 -3.09
N GLY A 98 9.32 47.51 -3.05
CA GLY A 98 9.14 46.60 -4.17
C GLY A 98 7.67 46.15 -4.26
N ARG A 99 7.16 46.06 -5.48
CA ARG A 99 5.86 45.49 -5.84
C ARG A 99 6.01 44.11 -6.47
N ASP A 100 7.02 43.95 -7.32
CA ASP A 100 7.26 42.71 -8.04
C ASP A 100 8.76 42.51 -8.29
N PHE A 101 9.16 41.28 -8.59
CA PHE A 101 10.53 40.95 -8.91
C PHE A 101 10.63 39.79 -9.92
N SER A 102 11.70 39.80 -10.72
CA SER A 102 11.95 38.73 -11.70
C SER A 102 13.44 38.41 -11.80
N TYR A 103 13.74 37.12 -11.98
CA TYR A 103 15.12 36.62 -12.01
C TYR A 103 15.59 36.32 -13.43
N HIS A 104 16.67 36.97 -13.85
CA HIS A 104 17.33 36.72 -15.11
C HIS A 104 18.38 35.61 -14.96
N TYR A 105 18.03 34.42 -15.46
CA TYR A 105 18.88 33.24 -15.35
C TYR A 105 20.29 33.39 -15.97
N PRO A 106 20.45 33.95 -17.19
CA PRO A 106 21.78 34.03 -17.82
C PRO A 106 22.79 34.94 -17.12
N SER A 107 22.34 36.04 -16.50
CA SER A 107 23.23 37.01 -15.85
C SER A 107 23.26 36.88 -14.32
N CYS A 108 22.47 35.97 -13.76
CA CYS A 108 22.24 35.85 -12.31
C CYS A 108 21.78 37.17 -11.65
N ASP A 109 21.03 37.99 -12.38
CA ASP A 109 20.53 39.27 -11.91
C ASP A 109 19.08 39.15 -11.47
N LEU A 110 18.78 39.66 -10.28
CA LEU A 110 17.44 39.80 -9.75
C LEU A 110 16.97 41.24 -9.94
N TYR A 111 15.89 41.42 -10.71
CA TYR A 111 15.28 42.70 -11.00
C TYR A 111 14.14 42.97 -10.03
N PHE A 112 14.10 44.17 -9.46
CA PHE A 112 13.05 44.62 -8.56
C PHE A 112 12.35 45.85 -9.13
N VAL A 113 11.03 45.77 -9.11
CA VAL A 113 10.12 46.80 -9.58
C VAL A 113 9.27 47.26 -8.40
N GLY A 114 8.92 48.55 -8.35
CA GLY A 114 8.25 49.11 -7.18
C GLY A 114 7.72 50.52 -7.37
N ALA A 115 7.53 51.21 -6.25
CA ALA A 115 7.06 52.61 -6.19
C ALA A 115 8.16 53.62 -6.57
N SER A 116 8.93 53.32 -7.60
CA SER A 116 9.98 54.16 -8.17
C SER A 116 10.10 53.97 -9.67
N SER A 117 10.63 55.00 -10.34
CA SER A 117 11.05 54.97 -11.74
C SER A 117 12.33 54.16 -11.96
N GLU A 118 13.03 53.83 -10.88
CA GLU A 118 14.22 52.99 -10.93
C GLU A 118 13.86 51.52 -10.78
N VAL A 119 14.40 50.68 -11.66
CA VAL A 119 14.40 49.22 -11.52
C VAL A 119 15.73 48.79 -10.90
N TYR A 120 15.68 48.30 -9.67
CA TYR A 120 16.87 47.87 -8.95
C TYR A 120 17.31 46.49 -9.42
N ARG A 121 18.63 46.31 -9.57
CA ARG A 121 19.24 45.05 -9.99
C ARG A 121 20.19 44.55 -8.92
N LEU A 122 19.96 43.36 -8.41
CA LEU A 122 20.87 42.69 -7.49
C LEU A 122 21.52 41.51 -8.20
N ASN A 123 22.82 41.57 -8.41
CA ASN A 123 23.56 40.43 -8.96
C ASN A 123 23.82 39.42 -7.84
N LEU A 124 23.32 38.21 -7.99
CA LEU A 124 23.43 37.15 -6.98
C LEU A 124 24.79 36.48 -6.98
N GLU A 125 25.55 36.54 -8.08
CA GLU A 125 26.90 36.01 -8.17
C GLU A 125 27.91 36.90 -7.43
N GLN A 126 27.79 38.22 -7.62
CA GLN A 126 28.65 39.21 -6.98
C GLN A 126 28.16 39.64 -5.58
N GLY A 127 26.86 39.46 -5.30
CA GLY A 127 26.21 39.90 -4.06
C GLY A 127 26.10 41.42 -3.93
N ARG A 128 26.05 42.15 -5.05
CA ARG A 128 26.05 43.63 -5.08
C ARG A 128 24.87 44.14 -5.90
N TYR A 129 24.36 45.32 -5.51
CA TYR A 129 23.45 46.07 -6.36
C TYR A 129 24.22 46.65 -7.54
N LEU A 130 23.73 46.39 -8.74
CA LEU A 130 24.18 47.03 -9.98
C LEU A 130 23.45 48.36 -10.14
N ASN A 131 23.93 49.17 -11.09
CA ASN A 131 23.27 50.42 -11.45
C ASN A 131 21.81 50.14 -11.87
N PRO A 132 20.84 50.87 -11.30
CA PRO A 132 19.43 50.69 -11.64
C PRO A 132 19.15 51.09 -13.08
N LEU A 133 18.11 50.50 -13.69
CA LEU A 133 17.58 50.96 -14.96
C LEU A 133 16.57 52.08 -14.71
N GLN A 134 16.67 53.16 -15.48
CA GLN A 134 15.79 54.32 -15.34
C GLN A 134 14.64 54.21 -16.35
N THR A 135 13.42 54.00 -15.86
CA THR A 135 12.19 54.01 -16.68
C THR A 135 11.64 55.43 -16.81
N ASP A 136 10.80 55.66 -17.81
CA ASP A 136 10.18 56.98 -18.04
C ASP A 136 9.03 57.25 -17.04
N ALA A 137 8.37 56.19 -16.57
CA ALA A 137 7.26 56.29 -15.65
C ALA A 137 7.70 56.53 -14.19
N ALA A 138 6.81 57.14 -13.39
CA ALA A 138 7.04 57.41 -11.98
C ALA A 138 7.08 56.14 -11.10
N GLU A 139 6.25 55.15 -11.45
CA GLU A 139 6.12 53.90 -10.72
C GLU A 139 5.87 52.72 -11.67
N ASN A 140 6.43 51.57 -11.29
CA ASN A 140 6.34 50.33 -12.04
C ASN A 140 5.62 49.29 -11.18
N ASN A 141 4.65 48.59 -11.78
CA ASN A 141 3.78 47.67 -11.04
C ASN A 141 4.28 46.22 -11.11
N VAL A 142 4.63 45.78 -12.32
CA VAL A 142 4.88 44.37 -12.63
C VAL A 142 6.13 44.24 -13.47
N CYS A 143 6.82 43.12 -13.36
CA CYS A 143 7.91 42.77 -14.25
C CYS A 143 7.89 41.28 -14.64
N ASP A 144 8.35 40.99 -15.84
CA ASP A 144 8.59 39.62 -16.26
C ASP A 144 9.79 39.54 -17.20
N ILE A 145 10.37 38.36 -17.31
CA ILE A 145 11.49 38.10 -18.20
C ILE A 145 11.08 36.99 -19.16
N ASN A 146 11.28 37.23 -20.46
CA ASN A 146 11.06 36.21 -21.46
C ASN A 146 12.09 35.08 -21.30
N SER A 147 11.61 33.85 -21.13
CA SER A 147 12.44 32.67 -20.96
C SER A 147 13.29 32.32 -22.19
N ALA A 148 12.84 32.67 -23.39
CA ALA A 148 13.52 32.33 -24.64
C ALA A 148 14.65 33.32 -24.99
N HIS A 149 14.35 34.62 -24.98
CA HIS A 149 15.30 35.66 -25.41
C HIS A 149 15.99 36.39 -24.26
N GLY A 150 15.45 36.31 -23.04
CA GLY A 150 15.96 37.04 -21.88
C GLY A 150 15.59 38.52 -21.84
N LEU A 151 14.65 38.96 -22.69
CA LEU A 151 14.14 40.33 -22.67
C LEU A 151 13.40 40.60 -21.35
N PHE A 152 13.76 41.67 -20.67
CA PHE A 152 13.10 42.14 -19.46
C PHE A 152 11.99 43.11 -19.82
N ALA A 153 10.79 42.94 -19.30
CA ALA A 153 9.69 43.87 -19.50
C ALA A 153 9.09 44.34 -18.18
N THR A 154 8.72 45.62 -18.13
CA THR A 154 8.10 46.25 -16.97
C THR A 154 6.80 46.93 -17.36
N GLY A 155 5.75 46.68 -16.58
CA GLY A 155 4.47 47.36 -16.68
C GLY A 155 4.46 48.62 -15.84
N THR A 156 4.25 49.77 -16.48
CA THR A 156 4.19 51.07 -15.80
C THR A 156 2.76 51.40 -15.35
N ILE A 157 2.63 52.34 -14.41
CA ILE A 157 1.32 52.87 -14.01
C ILE A 157 0.65 53.68 -15.13
N GLU A 158 1.42 54.21 -16.08
CA GLU A 158 0.90 55.03 -17.19
C GLU A 158 0.34 54.20 -18.35
N GLY A 159 0.19 52.88 -18.17
CA GLY A 159 -0.35 52.00 -19.20
C GLY A 159 0.65 51.65 -20.31
N ARG A 160 1.94 51.87 -20.07
CA ARG A 160 3.03 51.56 -21.01
C ARG A 160 3.85 50.37 -20.56
N VAL A 161 4.19 49.47 -21.48
CA VAL A 161 5.15 48.39 -21.24
C VAL A 161 6.51 48.83 -21.79
N GLU A 162 7.50 48.88 -20.93
CA GLU A 162 8.89 49.12 -21.32
C GLU A 162 9.64 47.79 -21.41
N CYS A 163 10.30 47.57 -22.55
CA CYS A 163 11.12 46.39 -22.80
C CYS A 163 12.60 46.77 -22.83
N TRP A 164 13.39 46.08 -22.02
CA TRP A 164 14.82 46.31 -21.80
C TRP A 164 15.61 45.05 -22.13
N ASP A 165 16.73 45.21 -22.82
CA ASP A 165 17.68 44.11 -23.04
C ASP A 165 18.80 44.17 -21.98
N PRO A 166 18.97 43.14 -21.14
CA PRO A 166 20.04 43.06 -20.14
C PRO A 166 21.46 43.26 -20.71
N ARG A 167 21.67 42.93 -21.99
CA ARG A 167 22.98 42.99 -22.65
C ARG A 167 23.37 44.42 -23.03
N THR A 168 22.44 45.16 -23.63
CA THR A 168 22.67 46.54 -24.09
C THR A 168 22.44 47.55 -22.98
N ARG A 169 21.75 47.17 -21.89
CA ARG A 169 21.38 48.03 -20.75
C ARG A 169 20.57 49.26 -21.16
N GLY A 170 20.04 49.25 -22.38
CA GLY A 170 19.17 50.29 -22.92
C GLY A 170 17.75 49.75 -23.08
N ARG A 171 16.79 50.67 -23.06
CA ARG A 171 15.42 50.37 -23.48
C ARG A 171 15.42 50.04 -24.97
N VAL A 172 14.81 48.92 -25.33
CA VAL A 172 14.72 48.45 -26.72
C VAL A 172 13.39 48.86 -27.34
N GLY A 173 12.31 48.84 -26.56
CA GLY A 173 10.99 49.17 -27.06
C GLY A 173 10.07 49.69 -25.96
N LEU A 174 9.15 50.56 -26.38
CA LEU A 174 8.05 51.07 -25.57
C LEU A 174 6.77 50.65 -26.29
N LEU A 175 5.89 49.94 -25.59
CA LEU A 175 4.57 49.58 -26.08
C LEU A 175 3.54 50.37 -25.29
N ASP A 176 2.79 51.22 -25.98
CA ASP A 176 1.69 51.96 -25.39
C ASP A 176 0.40 51.12 -25.47
N CYS A 177 0.02 50.52 -24.34
CA CYS A 177 -1.18 49.70 -24.24
C CYS A 177 -2.40 50.54 -23.81
N ALA A 178 -2.17 51.74 -23.26
CA ALA A 178 -3.26 52.63 -22.86
C ALA A 178 -4.08 53.03 -24.09
N LEU A 179 -3.41 53.45 -25.16
CA LEU A 179 -4.06 53.94 -26.38
C LEU A 179 -4.85 52.84 -27.12
N SER A 180 -4.34 51.61 -27.15
CA SER A 180 -5.04 50.47 -27.79
C SER A 180 -6.23 49.96 -26.98
N SER A 181 -6.26 50.25 -25.68
CA SER A 181 -7.37 49.93 -24.77
C SER A 181 -8.43 51.05 -24.68
N VAL A 182 -8.28 52.14 -25.42
CA VAL A 182 -9.31 53.18 -25.52
C VAL A 182 -10.10 52.95 -26.80
N THR A 183 -11.11 52.08 -26.71
CA THR A 183 -12.16 51.97 -27.74
C THR A 183 -13.27 52.99 -27.45
N ALA A 184 -14.03 53.38 -28.48
CA ALA A 184 -15.03 54.47 -28.40
C ALA A 184 -16.14 54.25 -27.34
N ASP A 185 -16.27 53.03 -26.81
CA ASP A 185 -17.35 52.60 -25.93
C ASP A 185 -16.97 52.53 -24.44
N SER A 186 -15.71 52.81 -24.07
CA SER A 186 -15.26 52.74 -22.66
C SER A 186 -15.27 54.11 -21.97
N GLU A 187 -16.10 54.27 -20.94
CA GLU A 187 -16.08 55.43 -20.03
C GLU A 187 -14.79 55.43 -19.19
N ILE A 188 -13.89 56.37 -19.44
CA ILE A 188 -12.58 56.46 -18.77
C ILE A 188 -12.72 57.24 -17.46
N ASN A 189 -12.81 56.54 -16.33
CA ASN A 189 -12.72 57.16 -15.00
C ASN A 189 -11.26 57.39 -14.53
N SER A 190 -10.29 56.65 -15.08
CA SER A 190 -8.86 56.81 -14.81
C SER A 190 -8.01 56.26 -15.96
N LEU A 191 -6.74 56.70 -16.06
CA LEU A 191 -5.80 56.17 -17.05
C LEU A 191 -5.64 54.65 -16.83
N PRO A 192 -5.73 53.83 -17.90
CA PRO A 192 -5.56 52.38 -17.80
C PRO A 192 -4.13 52.07 -17.33
N THR A 193 -4.00 51.37 -16.21
CA THR A 193 -2.72 50.97 -15.63
C THR A 193 -2.44 49.50 -15.95
N ILE A 194 -1.17 49.12 -16.06
CA ILE A 194 -0.82 47.70 -16.27
C ILE A 194 -0.80 46.99 -14.92
N SER A 195 -1.62 45.94 -14.79
CA SER A 195 -1.79 45.15 -13.57
C SER A 195 -1.11 43.78 -13.64
N ALA A 196 -0.92 43.22 -14.84
CA ALA A 196 -0.27 41.93 -15.04
C ALA A 196 0.50 41.89 -16.36
N LEU A 197 1.63 41.18 -16.38
CA LEU A 197 2.44 40.97 -17.57
C LEU A 197 3.00 39.55 -17.55
N LYS A 198 2.76 38.79 -18.62
CA LYS A 198 3.30 37.43 -18.77
C LYS A 198 3.72 37.15 -20.21
N PHE A 199 4.89 36.56 -20.39
CA PHE A 199 5.33 36.04 -21.68
C PHE A 199 4.76 34.64 -21.93
N ASN A 200 4.31 34.39 -23.16
CA ASN A 200 4.02 33.05 -23.67
C ASN A 200 4.92 32.78 -24.86
N GLY A 201 5.96 31.97 -24.66
CA GLY A 201 6.95 31.68 -25.69
C GLY A 201 7.76 32.91 -26.13
N ALA A 202 8.23 32.87 -27.38
CA ALA A 202 9.18 33.86 -27.91
C ALA A 202 8.53 35.20 -28.32
N LEU A 203 7.36 35.13 -28.96
CA LEU A 203 6.75 36.26 -29.68
C LEU A 203 5.51 36.83 -29.00
N THR A 204 4.78 36.02 -28.24
CA THR A 204 3.52 36.44 -27.63
C THR A 204 3.72 36.86 -26.18
N MET A 205 3.13 38.00 -25.82
CA MET A 205 3.09 38.51 -24.46
C MET A 205 1.66 38.95 -24.16
N ALA A 206 1.16 38.60 -22.99
CA ALA A 206 -0.12 39.05 -22.47
C ALA A 206 0.12 40.22 -21.51
N VAL A 207 -0.64 41.29 -21.71
CA VAL A 207 -0.63 42.48 -20.85
C VAL A 207 -2.05 42.66 -20.33
N GLY A 208 -2.22 42.64 -19.01
CA GLY A 208 -3.47 42.96 -18.34
C GLY A 208 -3.50 44.44 -18.02
N THR A 209 -4.47 45.17 -18.57
CA THR A 209 -4.79 46.54 -18.16
C THR A 209 -5.90 46.53 -17.11
N SER A 210 -5.96 47.56 -16.28
CA SER A 210 -7.02 47.74 -15.27
C SER A 210 -8.43 47.83 -15.87
N THR A 211 -8.55 48.20 -17.15
CA THR A 211 -9.82 48.30 -17.87
C THR A 211 -10.35 46.95 -18.37
N GLY A 212 -9.59 45.86 -18.18
CA GLY A 212 -10.06 44.50 -18.51
C GLY A 212 -10.32 44.26 -20.00
N GLN A 213 -9.75 45.09 -20.89
CA GLN A 213 -10.01 44.97 -22.32
C GLN A 213 -9.15 43.87 -22.95
N GLY A 214 -9.82 42.79 -23.32
CA GLY A 214 -9.29 41.67 -24.10
C GLY A 214 -10.44 40.80 -24.59
N LYS A 215 -10.23 40.00 -25.63
CA LYS A 215 -11.22 38.96 -25.99
C LYS A 215 -11.18 37.89 -24.90
N ILE A 216 -12.13 37.94 -23.97
CA ILE A 216 -12.20 37.03 -22.83
C ILE A 216 -12.44 35.62 -23.37
N PHE A 217 -11.42 34.77 -23.27
CA PHE A 217 -11.51 33.37 -23.67
C PHE A 217 -12.44 32.59 -22.73
N THR A 218 -12.24 32.74 -21.43
CA THR A 218 -13.08 32.17 -20.37
C THR A 218 -12.91 32.99 -19.10
N SER A 219 -13.93 33.04 -18.24
CA SER A 219 -13.84 33.69 -16.92
C SER A 219 -13.89 32.63 -15.83
N LEU A 220 -12.97 32.76 -14.87
CA LEU A 220 -12.94 31.94 -13.67
C LEU A 220 -13.52 32.76 -12.52
N GLU A 221 -14.64 32.29 -11.97
CA GLU A 221 -15.29 32.90 -10.79
C GLU A 221 -15.02 32.02 -9.55
N PRO A 222 -13.98 32.32 -8.77
CA PRO A 222 -13.74 31.66 -7.49
C PRO A 222 -14.75 32.12 -6.43
N GLU A 223 -15.01 31.30 -5.40
CA GLU A 223 -15.84 31.70 -4.25
C GLU A 223 -15.13 32.73 -3.33
N HIS A 224 -13.81 32.85 -3.46
CA HIS A 224 -12.95 33.65 -2.60
C HIS A 224 -11.99 34.49 -3.43
N ASP A 225 -11.59 35.64 -2.90
CA ASP A 225 -10.69 36.57 -3.58
C ASP A 225 -9.32 35.94 -3.88
N ILE A 226 -8.80 36.22 -5.06
CA ILE A 226 -7.52 35.72 -5.58
C ILE A 226 -6.44 36.79 -5.42
N ASN A 227 -5.30 36.40 -4.85
CA ASN A 227 -4.11 37.22 -4.74
C ASN A 227 -3.14 37.04 -5.93
N ASP A 228 -2.94 35.80 -6.38
CA ASP A 228 -2.02 35.46 -7.48
C ASP A 228 -2.53 34.24 -8.25
N VAL A 229 -2.15 34.16 -9.54
CA VAL A 229 -2.46 33.04 -10.43
C VAL A 229 -1.17 32.54 -11.07
N CYS A 230 -0.96 31.23 -11.01
CA CYS A 230 0.14 30.55 -11.68
C CYS A 230 -0.39 29.46 -12.61
N LEU A 231 -0.07 29.60 -13.89
CA LEU A 231 -0.19 28.51 -14.86
C LEU A 231 0.89 27.46 -14.61
N TYR A 232 0.51 26.20 -14.67
CA TYR A 232 1.50 25.13 -14.71
C TYR A 232 2.10 25.04 -16.13
N PRO A 233 3.43 24.88 -16.28
CA PRO A 233 4.06 24.89 -17.59
C PRO A 233 3.50 23.82 -18.54
N ASN A 234 3.14 24.22 -19.77
CA ASN A 234 2.65 23.35 -20.84
C ASN A 234 1.43 22.48 -20.46
N SER A 235 0.58 22.92 -19.53
CA SER A 235 -0.66 22.21 -19.18
C SER A 235 -1.82 23.18 -18.99
N GLY A 236 -3.04 22.65 -19.02
CA GLY A 236 -4.26 23.40 -18.72
C GLY A 236 -4.52 23.62 -17.23
N MET A 237 -3.54 23.33 -16.36
CA MET A 237 -3.69 23.49 -14.92
C MET A 237 -3.34 24.91 -14.46
N LEU A 238 -4.24 25.45 -13.65
CA LEU A 238 -4.16 26.76 -13.02
C LEU A 238 -4.15 26.59 -11.51
N LEU A 239 -3.19 27.23 -10.86
CA LEU A 239 -3.08 27.29 -9.42
C LEU A 239 -3.33 28.72 -8.98
N THR A 240 -4.23 28.92 -8.03
CA THR A 240 -4.57 30.26 -7.54
C THR A 240 -4.28 30.35 -6.05
N ALA A 241 -3.57 31.39 -5.68
CA ALA A 241 -3.41 31.81 -4.30
C ALA A 241 -4.64 32.64 -3.91
N ASN A 242 -5.34 32.24 -2.85
CA ASN A 242 -6.57 32.89 -2.39
C ASN A 242 -6.48 33.25 -0.89
N GLU A 243 -7.44 34.03 -0.44
CA GLU A 243 -7.59 34.40 0.99
C GLU A 243 -8.16 33.29 1.86
N SER A 244 -8.49 32.15 1.28
CA SER A 244 -8.96 30.98 2.03
C SER A 244 -7.80 30.04 2.38
N PRO A 245 -7.94 29.20 3.42
CA PRO A 245 -6.90 28.24 3.74
C PRO A 245 -6.63 27.23 2.62
N LYS A 246 -7.62 26.93 1.78
CA LYS A 246 -7.47 26.00 0.67
C LYS A 246 -7.09 26.72 -0.60
N MET A 247 -5.92 26.41 -1.13
CA MET A 247 -5.48 26.96 -2.39
C MET A 247 -6.35 26.44 -3.54
N GLY A 248 -6.63 27.30 -4.51
CA GLY A 248 -7.47 26.95 -5.65
C GLY A 248 -6.68 26.19 -6.71
N ILE A 249 -7.24 25.08 -7.19
CA ILE A 249 -6.70 24.30 -8.32
C ILE A 249 -7.81 24.21 -9.36
N TYR A 250 -7.55 24.77 -10.53
CA TYR A 250 -8.45 24.76 -11.66
C TYR A 250 -7.81 24.03 -12.83
N TYR A 251 -8.63 23.34 -13.60
CA TYR A 251 -8.19 22.65 -14.81
C TYR A 251 -9.08 23.04 -15.98
N ILE A 252 -8.44 23.38 -17.10
CA ILE A 252 -9.08 23.78 -18.34
C ILE A 252 -8.52 22.88 -19.46
N PRO A 253 -9.25 21.83 -19.87
CA PRO A 253 -8.74 20.87 -20.86
C PRO A 253 -8.51 21.51 -22.24
N VAL A 254 -9.26 22.55 -22.58
CA VAL A 254 -9.11 23.28 -23.86
C VAL A 254 -7.77 24.03 -23.95
N LEU A 255 -7.20 24.44 -22.80
CA LEU A 255 -5.92 25.17 -22.76
C LEU A 255 -4.72 24.23 -22.95
N GLY A 256 -4.86 22.97 -22.55
CA GLY A 256 -3.82 21.95 -22.69
C GLY A 256 -4.08 20.72 -21.82
N PRO A 257 -3.36 19.62 -22.06
CA PRO A 257 -3.54 18.37 -21.33
C PRO A 257 -3.13 18.50 -19.86
N ALA A 258 -3.58 17.57 -19.02
CA ALA A 258 -3.13 17.50 -17.64
C ALA A 258 -1.63 17.15 -17.56
N PRO A 259 -0.90 17.66 -16.56
CA PRO A 259 0.52 17.35 -16.41
C PRO A 259 0.73 15.86 -16.07
N ARG A 260 1.93 15.36 -16.39
CA ARG A 260 2.26 13.92 -16.36
C ARG A 260 1.98 13.22 -15.03
N TRP A 261 2.09 13.93 -13.90
CA TRP A 261 1.86 13.36 -12.57
C TRP A 261 0.37 13.22 -12.23
N CYS A 262 -0.52 13.89 -12.96
CA CYS A 262 -1.97 13.77 -12.82
C CYS A 262 -2.65 13.55 -14.18
N SER A 263 -2.11 12.63 -14.99
CA SER A 263 -2.71 12.20 -16.25
C SER A 263 -4.10 11.59 -16.09
N PHE A 264 -4.41 11.05 -14.90
CA PHE A 264 -5.73 10.54 -14.56
C PHE A 264 -6.83 11.61 -14.61
N LEU A 265 -6.45 12.89 -14.46
CA LEU A 265 -7.39 14.01 -14.48
C LEU A 265 -8.07 14.12 -15.84
N ASP A 266 -7.33 13.89 -16.94
CA ASP A 266 -7.88 13.88 -18.30
C ASP A 266 -8.96 12.81 -18.47
N ASN A 267 -8.69 11.58 -18.03
CA ASN A 267 -9.67 10.49 -18.06
C ASN A 267 -10.91 10.83 -17.23
N LEU A 268 -10.73 11.43 -16.05
CA LEU A 268 -11.85 11.78 -15.17
C LEU A 268 -12.70 12.91 -15.77
N THR A 269 -12.07 13.87 -16.44
CA THR A 269 -12.81 14.90 -17.18
C THR A 269 -13.53 14.30 -18.38
N GLU A 270 -12.90 13.39 -19.12
CA GLU A 270 -13.51 12.70 -20.27
C GLU A 270 -14.70 11.84 -19.83
N GLU A 271 -14.59 11.09 -18.72
CA GLU A 271 -15.71 10.34 -18.13
C GLU A 271 -16.86 11.25 -17.69
N LEU A 272 -16.55 12.44 -17.16
CA LEU A 272 -17.55 13.44 -16.76
C LEU A 272 -18.18 14.15 -17.96
N GLU A 273 -17.46 14.25 -19.07
CA GLU A 273 -17.98 14.76 -20.34
C GLU A 273 -18.85 13.73 -21.07
N GLU A 274 -18.52 12.44 -20.98
CA GLU A 274 -19.32 11.35 -21.55
C GLU A 274 -20.62 11.11 -20.75
N ASN A 275 -20.61 11.38 -19.43
CA ASN A 275 -21.78 11.25 -18.56
C ASN A 275 -22.25 12.61 -17.99
N PRO A 276 -22.80 13.52 -18.82
CA PRO A 276 -23.37 14.78 -18.32
C PRO A 276 -24.71 14.57 -17.60
N GLU A 277 -25.39 13.45 -17.87
CA GLU A 277 -26.55 13.02 -17.11
C GLU A 277 -26.05 12.38 -15.81
N SER A 278 -26.11 13.15 -14.72
CA SER A 278 -26.16 12.54 -13.39
C SER A 278 -27.14 11.37 -13.47
N THR A 279 -26.71 10.18 -13.13
CA THR A 279 -27.56 9.00 -12.98
C THR A 279 -28.59 9.29 -11.88
N VAL A 280 -29.68 9.98 -12.24
CA VAL A 280 -30.85 10.28 -11.38
C VAL A 280 -31.50 8.97 -10.89
N TYR A 281 -31.09 7.84 -11.45
CA TYR A 281 -31.59 6.51 -11.17
C TYR A 281 -30.65 5.62 -10.34
N ASP A 282 -29.55 6.13 -9.77
CA ASP A 282 -28.66 5.32 -8.92
C ASP A 282 -29.40 4.69 -7.71
N ASP A 283 -30.42 5.39 -7.20
CA ASP A 283 -31.21 4.93 -6.05
C ASP A 283 -32.52 4.21 -6.45
N TYR A 284 -32.77 3.98 -7.73
CA TYR A 284 -34.00 3.34 -8.22
C TYR A 284 -33.74 1.93 -8.75
N LYS A 285 -34.47 0.95 -8.23
CA LYS A 285 -34.47 -0.42 -8.74
C LYS A 285 -35.59 -0.60 -9.76
N PHE A 286 -35.25 -1.15 -10.92
CA PHE A 286 -36.25 -1.60 -11.90
C PHE A 286 -36.95 -2.87 -11.38
N VAL A 287 -38.27 -2.83 -11.32
CA VAL A 287 -39.16 -3.89 -10.84
C VAL A 287 -40.12 -4.24 -11.98
N THR A 288 -40.16 -5.51 -12.38
CA THR A 288 -41.11 -5.94 -13.41
C THR A 288 -42.52 -6.03 -12.83
N LYS A 289 -43.56 -6.04 -13.69
CA LYS A 289 -44.95 -6.21 -13.23
C LYS A 289 -45.15 -7.49 -12.40
N LYS A 290 -44.47 -8.59 -12.77
CA LYS A 290 -44.47 -9.87 -12.03
C LYS A 290 -43.84 -9.75 -10.66
N ASP A 291 -42.74 -9.01 -10.54
CA ASP A 291 -42.08 -8.78 -9.25
C ASP A 291 -42.93 -7.90 -8.33
N LEU A 292 -43.67 -6.93 -8.89
CA LEU A 292 -44.58 -6.07 -8.14
C LEU A 292 -45.80 -6.85 -7.62
N GLU A 293 -46.29 -7.81 -8.41
CA GLU A 293 -47.33 -8.77 -8.01
C GLU A 293 -46.85 -9.69 -6.88
N ASN A 294 -45.63 -10.24 -7.00
CA ASN A 294 -45.01 -11.07 -5.96
C ASN A 294 -44.77 -10.30 -4.65
N LEU A 295 -44.51 -8.99 -4.72
CA LEU A 295 -44.33 -8.12 -3.56
C LEU A 295 -45.66 -7.58 -2.99
N GLY A 296 -46.80 -7.88 -3.62
CA GLY A 296 -48.12 -7.40 -3.18
C GLY A 296 -48.35 -5.90 -3.35
N LEU A 297 -47.61 -5.24 -4.26
CA LEU A 297 -47.62 -3.78 -4.43
C LEU A 297 -48.37 -3.32 -5.69
N THR A 298 -49.28 -4.14 -6.22
CA THR A 298 -50.09 -3.83 -7.41
C THR A 298 -50.97 -2.59 -7.21
N HIS A 299 -51.39 -2.32 -5.97
CA HIS A 299 -52.19 -1.14 -5.62
C HIS A 299 -51.43 0.19 -5.75
N LEU A 300 -50.10 0.17 -5.84
CA LEU A 300 -49.28 1.37 -5.96
C LEU A 300 -49.02 1.78 -7.42
N ILE A 301 -49.54 1.03 -8.39
CA ILE A 301 -49.44 1.36 -9.82
C ILE A 301 -50.18 2.69 -10.05
N GLY A 302 -49.46 3.70 -10.58
CA GLY A 302 -49.98 5.05 -10.80
C GLY A 302 -49.73 6.03 -9.65
N SER A 303 -49.14 5.56 -8.53
CA SER A 303 -48.68 6.45 -7.45
C SER A 303 -47.29 7.04 -7.73
N PRO A 304 -46.90 8.14 -7.08
CA PRO A 304 -45.56 8.74 -7.24
C PRO A 304 -44.41 7.83 -6.80
N PHE A 305 -44.69 6.74 -6.07
CA PHE A 305 -43.69 5.79 -5.58
C PHE A 305 -43.22 4.79 -6.62
N LEU A 306 -43.97 4.62 -7.71
CA LEU A 306 -43.66 3.73 -8.82
C LEU A 306 -43.66 4.53 -10.12
N ARG A 307 -42.47 4.76 -10.68
CA ARG A 307 -42.36 5.45 -11.97
C ARG A 307 -42.43 4.42 -13.10
N ALA A 308 -43.47 4.50 -13.92
CA ALA A 308 -43.60 3.62 -15.09
C ALA A 308 -42.45 3.87 -16.08
N TYR A 309 -41.82 2.81 -16.57
CA TYR A 309 -40.80 2.88 -17.61
C TYR A 309 -40.86 1.65 -18.50
N MET A 310 -41.15 1.88 -19.79
CA MET A 310 -41.27 0.88 -20.87
C MET A 310 -42.23 -0.28 -20.56
N HIS A 311 -41.77 -1.27 -19.78
CA HIS A 311 -42.49 -2.52 -19.44
C HIS A 311 -42.37 -2.89 -17.96
N GLY A 312 -41.94 -1.97 -17.11
CA GLY A 312 -41.84 -2.15 -15.66
C GLY A 312 -41.96 -0.83 -14.91
N PHE A 313 -41.54 -0.85 -13.64
CA PHE A 313 -41.62 0.29 -12.75
C PHE A 313 -40.28 0.51 -12.05
N PHE A 314 -39.85 1.75 -11.94
CA PHE A 314 -38.77 2.13 -11.05
C PHE A 314 -39.33 2.41 -9.66
N MET A 315 -38.73 1.75 -8.65
CA MET A 315 -39.03 1.92 -7.24
C MET A 315 -37.75 2.28 -6.50
N ASP A 316 -37.80 3.20 -5.53
CA ASP A 316 -36.67 3.51 -4.66
C ASP A 316 -36.14 2.22 -3.99
N ILE A 317 -34.83 2.00 -4.09
CA ILE A 317 -34.13 0.81 -3.58
C ILE A 317 -34.37 0.60 -2.08
N ARG A 318 -34.57 1.68 -1.31
CA ARG A 318 -34.87 1.60 0.13
C ARG A 318 -36.25 1.02 0.39
N LEU A 319 -37.25 1.45 -0.39
CA LEU A 319 -38.62 0.95 -0.30
C LEU A 319 -38.68 -0.50 -0.74
N TYR A 320 -38.01 -0.84 -1.84
CA TYR A 320 -37.93 -2.20 -2.35
C TYR A 320 -37.36 -3.17 -1.30
N HIS A 321 -36.27 -2.80 -0.61
CA HIS A 321 -35.70 -3.64 0.44
C HIS A 321 -36.61 -3.78 1.66
N LYS A 322 -37.29 -2.70 2.08
CA LYS A 322 -38.23 -2.75 3.20
C LYS A 322 -39.40 -3.70 2.92
N VAL A 323 -39.94 -3.62 1.70
CA VAL A 323 -41.05 -4.48 1.26
C VAL A 323 -40.56 -5.93 1.12
N LYS A 324 -39.41 -6.16 0.49
CA LYS A 324 -38.84 -7.51 0.34
C LYS A 324 -38.58 -8.22 1.67
N LEU A 325 -38.15 -7.47 2.70
CA LEU A 325 -37.99 -8.01 4.06
C LEU A 325 -39.32 -8.34 4.74
N MET A 326 -40.38 -7.58 4.45
CA MET A 326 -41.73 -7.84 4.97
C MET A 326 -42.40 -9.02 4.27
N VAL A 327 -42.23 -9.16 2.95
CA VAL A 327 -42.87 -10.23 2.17
C VAL A 327 -42.22 -11.59 2.42
N ASN A 328 -40.89 -11.62 2.63
CA ASN A 328 -40.17 -12.88 2.91
C ASN A 328 -39.49 -12.89 4.29
N PRO A 329 -40.22 -12.97 5.42
CA PRO A 329 -39.63 -13.07 6.76
C PRO A 329 -38.74 -14.31 6.96
N PHE A 330 -38.98 -15.38 6.21
CA PHE A 330 -38.31 -16.68 6.34
C PHE A 330 -37.24 -16.97 5.28
N ALA A 331 -36.90 -16.02 4.41
CA ALA A 331 -35.93 -16.24 3.32
C ALA A 331 -34.57 -16.78 3.80
N TYR A 332 -34.16 -16.42 5.01
CA TYR A 332 -32.92 -16.92 5.61
C TYR A 332 -33.03 -18.39 6.05
N GLU A 333 -34.19 -18.83 6.51
CA GLU A 333 -34.43 -20.19 6.96
C GLU A 333 -34.60 -21.17 5.79
N GLU A 334 -35.28 -20.75 4.73
CA GLU A 334 -35.41 -21.52 3.48
C GLU A 334 -34.05 -21.68 2.80
N TYR A 335 -33.30 -20.58 2.64
CA TYR A 335 -31.94 -20.63 2.10
C TYR A 335 -31.02 -21.55 2.91
N ARG A 336 -31.17 -21.57 4.23
CA ARG A 336 -30.42 -22.46 5.12
C ARG A 336 -30.84 -23.92 4.93
N LYS A 337 -32.13 -24.22 4.80
CA LYS A 337 -32.64 -25.58 4.53
C LYS A 337 -32.16 -26.11 3.18
N ASP A 338 -32.17 -25.28 2.14
CA ASP A 338 -31.71 -25.65 0.81
C ASP A 338 -30.20 -25.92 0.78
N LYS A 339 -29.40 -25.08 1.46
CA LYS A 339 -27.97 -25.34 1.64
C LYS A 339 -27.69 -26.62 2.42
N ILE A 340 -28.51 -26.95 3.42
CA ILE A 340 -28.38 -28.21 4.16
C ILE A 340 -28.70 -29.39 3.24
N ARG A 341 -29.75 -29.29 2.42
CA ARG A 341 -30.17 -30.34 1.49
C ARG A 341 -29.12 -30.61 0.41
N GLN A 342 -28.57 -29.56 -0.20
CA GLN A 342 -27.47 -29.68 -1.16
C GLN A 342 -26.25 -30.38 -0.54
N LYS A 343 -25.92 -30.05 0.71
CA LYS A 343 -24.82 -30.68 1.44
C LYS A 343 -25.09 -32.16 1.77
N ILE A 344 -26.36 -32.52 1.98
CA ILE A 344 -26.79 -33.92 2.18
C ILE A 344 -26.68 -34.71 0.87
N GLU A 345 -27.02 -34.11 -0.27
CA GLU A 345 -26.90 -34.76 -1.58
C GLU A 345 -25.43 -34.93 -2.02
N GLU A 346 -24.58 -33.93 -1.80
CA GLU A 346 -23.13 -34.03 -2.03
C GLU A 346 -22.49 -35.15 -1.19
N THR A 347 -22.93 -35.31 0.08
CA THR A 347 -22.43 -36.38 0.95
C THR A 347 -22.98 -37.76 0.59
N ARG A 348 -24.18 -37.86 0.00
CA ARG A 348 -24.73 -39.13 -0.52
C ARG A 348 -24.01 -39.59 -1.80
N ALA A 349 -23.67 -38.67 -2.71
CA ALA A 349 -22.96 -38.98 -3.95
C ALA A 349 -21.55 -39.56 -3.69
N GLN A 350 -20.90 -39.18 -2.58
CA GLN A 350 -19.57 -39.68 -2.20
C GLN A 350 -19.58 -41.08 -1.54
N ARG A 351 -20.75 -41.62 -1.16
CA ARG A 351 -20.84 -42.85 -0.34
C ARG A 351 -20.92 -44.16 -1.15
N VAL A 352 -21.08 -44.11 -2.47
CA VAL A 352 -21.32 -45.33 -3.31
C VAL A 352 -20.04 -45.89 -3.98
N GLN A 353 -18.85 -45.35 -3.72
CA GLN A 353 -17.60 -46.02 -4.12
C GLN A 353 -16.90 -46.66 -2.91
N LEU A 354 -17.15 -47.96 -2.70
CA LEU A 354 -16.44 -48.76 -1.71
C LEU A 354 -14.95 -48.89 -2.09
N LYS A 355 -14.05 -48.28 -1.33
CA LYS A 355 -12.58 -48.43 -1.49
C LYS A 355 -12.14 -49.75 -0.84
N LYS A 356 -11.59 -50.69 -1.62
CA LYS A 356 -11.04 -51.96 -1.11
C LYS A 356 -9.70 -51.73 -0.39
N LEU A 357 -9.57 -52.21 0.85
CA LEU A 357 -8.33 -52.16 1.62
C LEU A 357 -7.33 -53.24 1.14
N PRO A 358 -6.00 -52.99 1.19
CA PRO A 358 -4.96 -53.95 0.81
C PRO A 358 -4.86 -55.14 1.79
N LYS A 359 -4.33 -56.29 1.32
CA LYS A 359 -4.30 -57.56 2.09
C LYS A 359 -3.19 -57.65 3.13
N VAL A 360 -2.04 -57.01 2.91
CA VAL A 360 -0.87 -57.05 3.82
C VAL A 360 -0.79 -55.74 4.62
N ASN A 361 -0.46 -55.80 5.92
CA ASN A 361 -0.41 -54.65 6.84
C ASN A 361 -1.71 -53.83 6.91
N LYS A 362 -2.87 -54.52 7.07
CA LYS A 362 -4.21 -53.91 7.19
C LYS A 362 -4.30 -52.84 8.27
N GLU A 363 -3.65 -53.07 9.42
CA GLU A 363 -3.69 -52.15 10.56
C GLU A 363 -2.90 -50.85 10.29
N LEU A 364 -1.81 -50.93 9.53
CA LEU A 364 -0.99 -49.77 9.16
C LEU A 364 -1.71 -48.92 8.09
N ALA A 365 -2.35 -49.56 7.11
CA ALA A 365 -3.17 -48.87 6.12
C ALA A 365 -4.37 -48.14 6.77
N LEU A 366 -5.04 -48.76 7.75
CA LEU A 366 -6.11 -48.13 8.52
C LEU A 366 -5.62 -46.94 9.36
N LYS A 367 -4.43 -47.04 9.98
CA LYS A 367 -3.84 -45.93 10.73
C LYS A 367 -3.52 -44.73 9.83
N LEU A 368 -3.02 -44.97 8.61
CA LEU A 368 -2.75 -43.90 7.65
C LEU A 368 -4.04 -43.22 7.18
N ILE A 369 -5.13 -43.97 6.98
CA ILE A 369 -6.44 -43.41 6.62
C ILE A 369 -7.04 -42.59 7.78
N GLU A 370 -7.01 -43.09 9.03
CA GLU A 370 -7.46 -42.32 10.21
C GLU A 370 -6.64 -41.03 10.38
N GLU A 371 -5.31 -41.08 10.20
CA GLU A 371 -4.47 -39.87 10.25
C GLU A 371 -4.76 -38.90 9.10
N GLU A 372 -5.10 -39.39 7.91
CA GLU A 372 -5.55 -38.53 6.80
C GLU A 372 -6.86 -37.82 7.13
N GLU A 373 -7.84 -38.53 7.69
CA GLU A 373 -9.12 -37.94 8.11
C GLU A 373 -8.95 -36.90 9.22
N GLU A 374 -8.07 -37.15 10.20
CA GLU A 374 -7.74 -36.20 11.26
C GLU A 374 -6.94 -34.98 10.75
N LYS A 375 -6.01 -35.18 9.80
CA LYS A 375 -5.29 -34.10 9.12
C LYS A 375 -6.21 -33.25 8.24
N GLN A 376 -7.22 -33.84 7.59
CA GLN A 376 -8.23 -33.11 6.82
C GLN A 376 -9.17 -32.29 7.72
N LYS A 377 -9.52 -32.77 8.92
CA LYS A 377 -10.28 -31.99 9.92
C LYS A 377 -9.49 -30.83 10.52
N SER A 378 -8.16 -30.96 10.67
CA SER A 378 -7.29 -29.91 11.22
C SER A 378 -6.81 -28.87 10.18
N THR A 379 -6.73 -29.21 8.90
CA THR A 379 -6.29 -28.29 7.81
C THR A 379 -7.30 -27.19 7.44
N TRP A 380 -8.54 -27.23 7.95
CA TRP A 380 -9.45 -26.05 7.94
C TRP A 380 -8.90 -24.85 8.74
N LYS A 381 -7.83 -25.02 9.52
CA LYS A 381 -7.08 -23.93 10.16
C LYS A 381 -5.57 -24.05 9.90
N LYS A 382 -5.15 -23.57 8.72
CA LYS A 382 -3.78 -23.22 8.24
C LYS A 382 -3.26 -24.11 7.10
N LYS A 383 -3.02 -23.47 5.95
CA LYS A 383 -2.43 -24.06 4.74
C LYS A 383 -0.91 -24.22 4.89
N ALA A 384 -0.41 -25.45 4.94
CA ALA A 384 0.97 -25.81 4.68
C ALA A 384 1.00 -27.04 3.74
N LYS A 385 1.96 -27.05 2.80
CA LYS A 385 2.08 -28.04 1.72
C LYS A 385 2.12 -29.48 2.25
N SER A 386 1.24 -30.34 1.72
CA SER A 386 1.17 -31.77 2.01
C SER A 386 2.32 -32.52 1.32
N LEU A 387 3.06 -33.34 2.08
CA LEU A 387 3.89 -34.40 1.50
C LEU A 387 2.98 -35.42 0.78
N PRO A 388 3.44 -36.04 -0.32
CA PRO A 388 2.61 -37.00 -1.07
C PRO A 388 2.21 -38.20 -0.20
N ASN A 389 0.95 -38.62 -0.34
CA ASN A 389 0.35 -39.70 0.42
C ASN A 389 0.98 -41.05 0.04
N ILE A 390 1.52 -41.76 1.02
CA ILE A 390 2.28 -43.01 0.86
C ILE A 390 1.36 -44.13 0.34
N LEU A 391 0.06 -44.09 0.66
CA LEU A 391 -0.91 -45.08 0.17
C LEU A 391 -1.22 -44.91 -1.32
N THR A 392 -1.01 -43.72 -1.87
CA THR A 392 -1.25 -43.40 -3.30
C THR A 392 0.04 -43.32 -4.12
N ASP A 393 1.22 -43.35 -3.49
CA ASP A 393 2.52 -43.27 -4.17
C ASP A 393 2.91 -44.68 -4.66
N ASP A 394 2.97 -44.84 -5.98
CA ASP A 394 3.27 -46.12 -6.65
C ASP A 394 4.60 -46.76 -6.21
N ARG A 395 5.55 -45.96 -5.69
CA ARG A 395 6.84 -46.46 -5.19
C ARG A 395 6.73 -47.29 -3.91
N PHE A 396 5.68 -47.07 -3.11
CA PHE A 396 5.47 -47.74 -1.82
C PHE A 396 4.41 -48.84 -1.87
N LYS A 397 3.83 -49.09 -3.04
CA LYS A 397 2.87 -50.17 -3.28
C LYS A 397 3.41 -51.55 -2.88
N VAL A 398 4.72 -51.77 -3.06
CA VAL A 398 5.43 -53.01 -2.69
C VAL A 398 5.35 -53.29 -1.17
N MET A 399 5.30 -52.26 -0.33
CA MET A 399 5.20 -52.39 1.14
C MET A 399 3.85 -52.96 1.61
N PHE A 400 2.80 -52.87 0.77
CA PHE A 400 1.44 -53.31 1.09
C PHE A 400 1.02 -54.58 0.33
N GLU A 401 1.91 -55.12 -0.51
CA GLU A 401 1.69 -56.35 -1.30
C GLU A 401 2.64 -57.49 -0.89
N ASN A 402 3.89 -57.19 -0.47
CA ASN A 402 4.87 -58.21 -0.08
C ASN A 402 4.78 -58.60 1.41
N PRO A 403 4.75 -59.91 1.75
CA PRO A 403 4.66 -60.39 3.13
C PRO A 403 5.94 -60.16 3.96
N ASP A 404 7.10 -60.02 3.32
CA ASP A 404 8.38 -59.78 4.00
C ASP A 404 8.46 -58.40 4.70
N PHE A 405 7.56 -57.49 4.35
CA PHE A 405 7.41 -56.17 4.99
C PHE A 405 6.32 -56.15 6.06
N GLN A 406 5.82 -57.32 6.47
CA GLN A 406 4.87 -57.47 7.57
C GLN A 406 5.53 -57.02 8.88
N VAL A 407 4.86 -56.13 9.61
CA VAL A 407 5.37 -55.64 10.89
C VAL A 407 5.03 -56.66 11.97
N ASP A 408 6.05 -57.30 12.55
CA ASP A 408 5.90 -58.27 13.63
C ASP A 408 5.74 -57.57 14.98
N GLU A 409 4.54 -57.65 15.56
CA GLU A 409 4.16 -57.07 16.86
C GLU A 409 4.96 -57.66 18.04
N GLU A 410 5.58 -58.83 17.86
CA GLU A 410 6.30 -59.56 18.89
C GLU A 410 7.77 -59.13 19.05
N SER A 411 8.29 -58.32 18.11
CA SER A 411 9.67 -57.82 18.15
C SER A 411 9.90 -56.83 19.31
N GLU A 412 11.07 -56.93 19.96
CA GLU A 412 11.41 -56.10 21.13
C GLU A 412 11.52 -54.62 20.79
N GLU A 413 12.03 -54.32 19.58
CA GLU A 413 12.19 -52.96 19.07
C GLU A 413 10.82 -52.26 18.91
N PHE A 414 9.79 -52.97 18.44
CA PHE A 414 8.44 -52.45 18.26
C PHE A 414 7.74 -52.17 19.61
N ARG A 415 7.92 -53.05 20.60
CA ARG A 415 7.32 -52.90 21.95
C ARG A 415 7.96 -51.76 22.77
N LEU A 416 9.26 -51.51 22.59
CA LEU A 416 9.99 -50.44 23.28
C LEU A 416 9.72 -49.04 22.71
N LEU A 417 9.57 -48.93 21.39
CA LEU A 417 9.30 -47.65 20.71
C LEU A 417 7.86 -47.14 20.94
N ASN A 418 6.93 -48.04 21.25
CA ASN A 418 5.49 -47.74 21.31
C ASN A 418 4.81 -48.20 22.62
N PRO A 419 5.14 -47.61 23.79
CA PRO A 419 4.63 -48.05 25.10
C PRO A 419 3.15 -47.75 25.39
N LEU A 420 2.44 -46.99 24.53
CA LEU A 420 1.04 -46.58 24.75
C LEU A 420 0.04 -47.25 23.78
N VAL A 421 0.50 -48.19 22.96
CA VAL A 421 -0.32 -48.72 21.85
C VAL A 421 -1.42 -49.69 22.30
N SER A 422 -1.33 -50.33 23.48
CA SER A 422 -2.31 -51.33 23.93
C SER A 422 -3.76 -50.84 23.96
N LYS A 423 -4.02 -49.66 24.53
CA LYS A 423 -5.39 -49.10 24.62
C LYS A 423 -5.94 -48.62 23.28
N ILE A 424 -5.06 -48.20 22.35
CA ILE A 424 -5.43 -47.71 21.02
C ILE A 424 -5.61 -48.89 20.05
N SER A 425 -4.77 -49.93 20.15
CA SER A 425 -4.91 -51.17 19.38
C SER A 425 -6.14 -51.96 19.78
N GLU A 426 -6.54 -51.97 21.06
CA GLU A 426 -7.79 -52.62 21.48
C GLU A 426 -9.03 -51.95 20.91
N LYS A 427 -9.09 -50.61 20.90
CA LYS A 427 -10.17 -49.86 20.25
C LYS A 427 -10.21 -50.12 18.74
N ARG A 428 -9.05 -50.23 18.10
CA ARG A 428 -8.92 -50.53 16.66
C ARG A 428 -9.30 -51.98 16.33
N LYS A 429 -8.86 -52.96 17.12
CA LYS A 429 -9.24 -54.37 17.00
C LYS A 429 -10.75 -54.56 17.23
N LYS A 430 -11.37 -53.80 18.14
CA LYS A 430 -12.84 -53.76 18.32
C LYS A 430 -13.57 -53.19 17.10
N LYS A 431 -13.09 -52.08 16.50
CA LYS A 431 -13.66 -51.55 15.24
C LYS A 431 -13.52 -52.53 14.08
N LEU A 432 -12.37 -53.22 13.98
CA LEU A 432 -12.10 -54.17 12.91
C LEU A 432 -13.06 -55.37 12.98
N ARG A 433 -13.34 -55.89 14.18
CA ARG A 433 -14.38 -56.92 14.41
C ARG A 433 -15.81 -56.44 14.07
N LEU A 434 -16.12 -55.17 14.34
CA LEU A 434 -17.43 -54.59 14.02
C LEU A 434 -17.66 -54.44 12.50
N LEU A 435 -16.60 -54.15 11.74
CA LEU A 435 -16.64 -54.13 10.28
C LEU A 435 -16.74 -55.54 9.69
N GLU A 436 -16.03 -56.52 10.24
CA GLU A 436 -16.14 -57.94 9.83
C GLU A 436 -17.55 -58.50 10.05
N GLN A 437 -18.24 -58.07 11.11
CA GLN A 437 -19.64 -58.42 11.39
C GLN A 437 -20.64 -57.81 10.39
N GLN A 438 -20.29 -56.73 9.68
CA GLN A 438 -21.15 -56.11 8.66
C GLN A 438 -21.02 -56.76 7.27
N GLU A 439 -20.06 -57.67 7.06
CA GLU A 439 -19.82 -58.32 5.75
C GLU A 439 -20.55 -59.67 5.57
N LEU A 440 -21.40 -60.11 6.51
CA LEU A 440 -22.28 -61.27 6.33
C LEU A 440 -23.68 -60.82 5.85
N PRO A 441 -24.25 -61.37 4.75
CA PRO A 441 -25.58 -61.02 4.31
C PRO A 441 -26.61 -61.97 4.96
N GLU A 442 -27.43 -61.44 5.86
CA GLU A 442 -28.65 -62.13 6.33
C GLU A 442 -29.91 -61.34 6.02
N LYS A 443 -30.97 -62.12 5.85
CA LYS A 443 -32.21 -61.88 5.11
C LYS A 443 -33.23 -61.08 5.92
N GLU A 444 -34.19 -60.55 5.17
CA GLU A 444 -35.44 -59.93 5.64
C GLU A 444 -36.14 -60.75 6.73
N GLU A 445 -36.68 -60.08 7.76
CA GLU A 445 -38.10 -60.10 8.13
C GLU A 445 -38.39 -59.09 9.26
N GLU A 446 -39.61 -58.56 9.24
CA GLU A 446 -40.20 -57.59 10.16
C GLU A 446 -40.49 -58.18 11.55
N GLU A 447 -40.41 -57.36 12.61
CA GLU A 447 -41.41 -57.27 13.70
C GLU A 447 -40.97 -56.21 14.73
N GLU A 448 -41.74 -55.12 14.85
CA GLU A 448 -41.93 -54.43 16.14
C GLU A 448 -42.98 -55.25 16.96
N PRO A 449 -43.23 -55.06 18.29
CA PRO A 449 -42.96 -53.86 19.10
C PRO A 449 -42.75 -54.06 20.64
N GLU A 450 -42.70 -52.90 21.33
CA GLU A 450 -43.07 -52.61 22.74
C GLU A 450 -42.11 -52.86 23.93
N GLY A 451 -42.04 -51.84 24.81
CA GLY A 451 -41.91 -52.04 26.26
C GLY A 451 -40.82 -51.24 27.01
N LYS A 452 -41.19 -50.06 27.54
CA LYS A 452 -40.48 -49.20 28.53
C LYS A 452 -40.09 -49.95 29.85
N PRO A 453 -39.33 -49.38 30.83
CA PRO A 453 -38.96 -47.97 31.04
C PRO A 453 -37.50 -47.67 31.47
N SER A 454 -37.18 -46.38 31.39
CA SER A 454 -36.11 -45.67 32.11
C SER A 454 -36.27 -45.76 33.64
N ASP A 455 -35.20 -46.06 34.38
CA ASP A 455 -34.53 -45.10 35.29
C ASP A 455 -33.45 -45.81 36.13
N ALA A 456 -32.27 -45.20 36.23
CA ALA A 456 -31.39 -45.22 37.40
C ALA A 456 -30.13 -44.42 37.05
N GLU A 457 -30.16 -43.14 37.40
CA GLU A 457 -28.95 -42.38 37.64
C GLU A 457 -28.05 -43.12 38.64
N SER A 458 -26.75 -43.12 38.37
CA SER A 458 -25.74 -43.09 39.43
C SER A 458 -24.58 -42.24 38.93
N SER A 459 -24.52 -41.02 39.45
CA SER A 459 -23.33 -40.18 39.42
C SER A 459 -22.34 -40.70 40.46
N GLU A 460 -21.06 -40.78 40.12
CA GLU A 460 -19.88 -40.74 41.00
C GLU A 460 -18.67 -41.16 40.14
N SER A 461 -17.43 -40.77 40.35
CA SER A 461 -16.80 -39.66 41.04
C SER A 461 -15.40 -39.58 40.45
N SER A 462 -14.82 -38.40 40.49
CA SER A 462 -13.42 -38.10 40.24
C SER A 462 -12.45 -39.04 40.95
N ASP A 463 -11.42 -39.51 40.23
CA ASP A 463 -9.99 -39.60 40.62
C ASP A 463 -9.33 -40.93 40.17
N ASP A 464 -8.65 -40.94 39.01
CA ASP A 464 -7.85 -42.10 38.54
C ASP A 464 -6.52 -41.67 37.88
N GLU A 465 -5.69 -40.92 38.59
CA GLU A 465 -4.31 -40.59 38.15
C GLU A 465 -3.27 -41.69 38.46
N LYS A 466 -3.66 -42.91 38.89
CA LYS A 466 -2.70 -43.97 39.32
C LYS A 466 -2.68 -45.28 38.51
N ASP A 467 -3.60 -45.48 37.57
CA ASP A 467 -3.72 -46.72 36.80
C ASP A 467 -2.56 -46.96 35.81
N TRP A 468 -2.05 -45.90 35.18
CA TRP A 468 -0.98 -46.01 34.20
C TRP A 468 0.36 -46.45 34.83
N VAL A 469 0.61 -46.02 36.08
CA VAL A 469 1.84 -46.38 36.83
C VAL A 469 1.84 -47.87 37.15
N ALA A 470 0.69 -48.45 37.48
CA ALA A 470 0.53 -49.87 37.76
C ALA A 470 0.75 -50.72 36.51
N GLU A 471 0.20 -50.30 35.37
CA GLU A 471 0.36 -50.96 34.06
C GLU A 471 1.83 -50.96 33.59
N VAL A 472 2.49 -49.79 33.66
CA VAL A 472 3.92 -49.64 33.34
C VAL A 472 4.80 -50.46 34.28
N ARG A 473 4.43 -50.57 35.57
CA ARG A 473 5.15 -51.39 36.55
C ARG A 473 5.00 -52.88 36.26
N LYS A 474 3.84 -53.31 35.74
CA LYS A 474 3.56 -54.70 35.34
C LYS A 474 4.31 -55.07 34.06
N GLN A 475 4.31 -54.18 33.05
CA GLN A 475 5.11 -54.33 31.83
C GLN A 475 6.62 -54.32 32.12
N ARG A 476 7.10 -53.43 32.99
CA ARG A 476 8.50 -53.43 33.45
C ARG A 476 8.88 -54.70 34.22
N ARG A 477 7.95 -55.30 34.97
CA ARG A 477 8.18 -56.55 35.71
C ARG A 477 8.28 -57.76 34.77
N LEU A 478 7.48 -57.79 33.70
CA LEU A 478 7.57 -58.78 32.62
C LEU A 478 8.85 -58.61 31.80
N LEU A 479 9.19 -57.38 31.42
CA LEU A 479 10.47 -57.08 30.76
C LEU A 479 11.66 -57.46 31.64
N GLN A 480 11.64 -57.20 32.95
CA GLN A 480 12.71 -57.62 33.86
C GLN A 480 12.81 -59.16 34.02
N GLN A 481 11.72 -59.90 33.82
CA GLN A 481 11.72 -61.37 33.82
C GLN A 481 12.28 -61.92 32.49
N GLU A 482 11.87 -61.37 31.35
CA GLU A 482 12.42 -61.70 30.02
C GLU A 482 13.90 -61.30 29.92
N GLU A 483 14.27 -60.11 30.39
CA GLU A 483 15.64 -59.61 30.44
C GLU A 483 16.50 -60.45 31.39
N LYS A 484 15.97 -60.95 32.52
CA LYS A 484 16.70 -61.92 33.36
C LYS A 484 16.94 -63.26 32.66
N ARG A 485 15.99 -63.73 31.86
CA ARG A 485 16.08 -64.97 31.08
C ARG A 485 17.08 -64.83 29.93
N LYS A 486 16.98 -63.73 29.17
CA LYS A 486 17.94 -63.33 28.14
C LYS A 486 19.32 -63.04 28.70
N ARG A 487 19.45 -62.44 29.88
CA ARG A 487 20.74 -62.19 30.54
C ARG A 487 21.37 -63.47 31.11
N GLN A 488 20.59 -64.52 31.36
CA GLN A 488 21.09 -65.86 31.65
C GLN A 488 21.61 -66.56 30.37
N GLU A 489 20.90 -66.40 29.24
CA GLU A 489 21.33 -66.89 27.92
C GLU A 489 22.56 -66.12 27.40
N GLN A 490 22.55 -64.80 27.48
CA GLN A 490 23.67 -63.91 27.14
C GLN A 490 24.85 -64.07 28.08
N ARG A 491 24.68 -64.35 29.39
CA ARG A 491 25.82 -64.74 30.25
C ARG A 491 26.47 -66.06 29.82
N ARG A 492 25.70 -66.93 29.16
CA ARG A 492 26.19 -68.20 28.61
C ARG A 492 26.92 -67.98 27.29
N GLU A 493 26.53 -66.97 26.51
CA GLU A 493 27.13 -66.57 25.23
C GLU A 493 28.31 -65.58 25.38
N ASP A 494 28.24 -64.62 26.30
CA ASP A 494 29.28 -63.63 26.64
C ASP A 494 30.49 -64.24 27.37
N GLN A 495 30.36 -65.45 27.92
CA GLN A 495 31.53 -66.25 28.35
C GLN A 495 32.40 -66.68 27.16
N GLN A 496 31.87 -66.63 25.93
CA GLN A 496 32.53 -67.15 24.72
C GLN A 496 33.08 -66.08 23.77
N THR A 497 32.88 -64.78 24.00
CA THR A 497 33.30 -63.75 23.03
C THR A 497 33.90 -62.49 23.67
N VAL A 498 35.05 -62.03 23.16
CA VAL A 498 35.76 -60.82 23.62
C VAL A 498 35.95 -59.83 22.45
N LEU A 499 35.86 -58.51 22.75
CA LEU A 499 36.31 -57.32 21.98
C LEU A 499 35.29 -56.72 20.97
N LYS A 500 35.16 -55.41 20.70
CA LYS A 500 35.82 -54.11 21.02
C LYS A 500 34.80 -52.96 20.73
N PRO A 501 34.90 -51.76 21.34
CA PRO A 501 33.96 -50.65 21.08
C PRO A 501 34.21 -49.91 19.76
N GLN A 502 33.13 -49.54 19.06
CA GLN A 502 33.10 -48.69 17.85
C GLN A 502 32.34 -47.37 18.13
N PHE A 503 32.84 -46.27 17.57
CA PHE A 503 32.27 -44.91 17.70
C PHE A 503 31.35 -44.58 16.51
N TYR A 504 30.30 -43.80 16.74
CA TYR A 504 29.37 -43.29 15.71
C TYR A 504 29.44 -41.76 15.60
N GLU A 505 29.43 -41.23 14.36
CA GLU A 505 29.36 -39.80 14.05
C GLU A 505 27.91 -39.29 14.03
N ILE A 506 27.68 -38.11 14.60
CA ILE A 506 26.38 -37.42 14.60
C ILE A 506 26.22 -36.61 13.30
N LYS A 507 25.09 -36.77 12.60
CA LYS A 507 24.77 -36.05 11.35
C LYS A 507 24.40 -34.59 11.62
N ALA A 508 24.86 -33.70 10.74
CA ALA A 508 24.71 -32.25 10.86
C ALA A 508 23.25 -31.78 10.79
N GLY A 509 22.81 -31.02 11.79
CA GLY A 509 21.56 -30.25 11.73
C GLY A 509 20.73 -30.20 13.01
N GLU A 510 20.99 -31.08 13.98
CA GLU A 510 20.38 -30.98 15.32
C GLU A 510 21.35 -30.34 16.30
N GLU A 511 21.08 -29.09 16.67
CA GLU A 511 21.74 -28.45 17.81
C GLU A 511 21.23 -29.08 19.11
N PHE A 512 22.10 -29.87 19.72
CA PHE A 512 21.97 -30.31 21.09
C PHE A 512 21.87 -29.09 22.02
N ARG A 513 20.67 -28.79 22.52
CA ARG A 513 20.47 -27.81 23.60
C ARG A 513 20.92 -28.43 24.92
N SER A 514 22.23 -28.36 25.17
CA SER A 514 22.82 -28.78 26.42
C SER A 514 22.51 -27.81 27.56
N PHE A 515 22.52 -28.32 28.77
CA PHE A 515 22.47 -27.62 30.07
C PHE A 515 23.65 -26.62 30.30
N GLN A 516 24.23 -26.05 29.24
CA GLN A 516 25.40 -25.18 29.27
C GLN A 516 25.07 -23.69 29.40
N ASP A 517 23.81 -23.24 29.20
CA ASP A 517 23.48 -21.81 29.28
C ASP A 517 23.57 -21.22 30.71
N SER A 518 23.45 -22.05 31.74
CA SER A 518 23.74 -21.66 33.12
C SER A 518 25.26 -21.72 33.42
N ALA A 519 25.98 -22.66 32.81
CA ALA A 519 27.42 -22.84 32.98
C ALA A 519 28.26 -21.78 32.23
N THR A 520 27.76 -21.24 31.12
CA THR A 520 28.42 -20.17 30.34
C THR A 520 28.39 -18.84 31.08
N LYS A 521 27.30 -18.52 31.79
CA LYS A 521 27.22 -17.34 32.67
C LYS A 521 28.22 -17.42 33.83
N GLN A 522 28.39 -18.59 34.45
CA GLN A 522 29.39 -18.79 35.51
C GLN A 522 30.83 -18.75 34.97
N LYS A 523 31.08 -19.27 33.76
CA LYS A 523 32.40 -19.21 33.09
C LYS A 523 32.78 -17.81 32.63
N LEU A 524 31.82 -16.94 32.34
CA LEU A 524 32.08 -15.54 32.00
C LEU A 524 32.60 -14.75 33.21
N MET A 525 32.16 -15.07 34.43
CA MET A 525 32.62 -14.37 35.65
C MET A 525 34.10 -14.60 36.00
N ASN A 526 34.74 -15.65 35.47
CA ASN A 526 36.12 -16.01 35.80
C ASN A 526 37.16 -15.66 34.70
N LYS A 527 36.80 -14.88 33.68
CA LYS A 527 37.72 -14.43 32.61
C LYS A 527 38.14 -12.97 32.77
N THR A 528 39.33 -12.64 32.27
CA THR A 528 39.89 -11.29 32.27
C THR A 528 39.03 -10.32 31.44
N LEU A 529 39.08 -9.03 31.81
CA LEU A 529 38.24 -7.98 31.22
C LEU A 529 38.42 -7.87 29.70
N GLU A 530 39.64 -8.06 29.21
CA GLU A 530 39.97 -7.95 27.78
C GLU A 530 39.30 -9.06 26.93
N ASP A 531 39.24 -10.28 27.44
CA ASP A 531 38.61 -11.41 26.75
C ASP A 531 37.08 -11.35 26.77
N ARG A 532 36.49 -10.68 27.78
CA ARG A 532 35.05 -10.36 27.77
C ARG A 532 34.70 -9.36 26.68
N LEU A 533 35.50 -8.31 26.53
CA LEU A 533 35.25 -7.23 25.57
C LEU A 533 35.37 -7.72 24.12
N LYS A 534 36.29 -8.67 23.84
CA LYS A 534 36.42 -9.34 22.53
C LYS A 534 35.23 -10.25 22.18
N LEU A 535 34.58 -10.86 23.17
CA LEU A 535 33.38 -11.69 22.96
C LEU A 535 32.11 -10.84 22.81
N GLU A 536 31.98 -9.74 23.54
CA GLU A 536 30.91 -8.75 23.32
C GLU A 536 31.05 -8.06 21.96
N ALA A 537 32.27 -7.73 21.51
CA ALA A 537 32.50 -7.18 20.18
C ALA A 537 32.07 -8.13 19.04
N LYS A 538 32.08 -9.46 19.26
CA LYS A 538 31.60 -10.46 18.29
C LYS A 538 30.08 -10.67 18.33
N HIS A 539 29.42 -10.39 19.45
CA HIS A 539 27.97 -10.52 19.60
C HIS A 539 27.20 -9.18 19.51
N GLY A 540 27.91 -8.05 19.42
CA GLY A 540 27.36 -6.70 19.54
C GLY A 540 26.69 -6.16 18.28
N THR A 541 25.42 -5.80 18.40
CA THR A 541 24.61 -4.99 17.48
C THR A 541 24.91 -3.47 17.57
N LEU A 542 26.08 -3.08 18.07
CA LEU A 542 26.48 -1.71 18.36
C LEU A 542 27.96 -1.53 18.01
N SER A 543 28.25 -0.77 16.96
CA SER A 543 29.61 -0.29 16.67
C SER A 543 29.74 1.16 17.14
N VAL A 544 30.57 1.37 18.16
CA VAL A 544 30.99 2.70 18.63
C VAL A 544 32.41 2.92 18.10
N SER A 545 32.61 3.98 17.32
CA SER A 545 33.95 4.39 16.89
C SER A 545 34.25 5.78 17.46
N ASP A 546 35.34 5.87 18.22
CA ASP A 546 35.87 7.13 18.75
C ASP A 546 36.80 7.74 17.70
N THR A 547 36.51 8.97 17.28
CA THR A 547 37.45 9.76 16.46
C THR A 547 38.31 10.64 17.37
N THR A 548 39.54 10.92 16.95
CA THR A 548 40.59 11.57 17.76
C THR A 548 40.30 13.02 18.17
N VAL A 549 39.14 13.58 17.80
CA VAL A 549 38.71 14.93 18.14
C VAL A 549 37.32 14.88 18.79
N GLY A 550 37.23 14.23 19.95
CA GLY A 550 36.17 14.43 20.94
C GLY A 550 34.72 14.12 20.52
N SER A 551 34.47 13.50 19.36
CA SER A 551 33.13 13.14 18.89
C SER A 551 32.96 11.63 18.77
N LYS A 552 31.85 11.14 19.36
CA LYS A 552 31.45 9.74 19.40
C LYS A 552 30.39 9.46 18.35
N GLN A 553 30.65 8.54 17.42
CA GLN A 553 29.66 8.08 16.45
C GLN A 553 29.14 6.70 16.84
N LEU A 554 27.81 6.59 16.95
CA LEU A 554 27.09 5.33 17.18
C LEU A 554 26.42 4.90 15.87
N THR A 555 26.74 3.69 15.41
CA THR A 555 26.04 3.07 14.26
C THR A 555 25.34 1.79 14.70
N PHE A 556 24.03 1.75 14.46
CA PHE A 556 23.18 0.60 14.75
C PHE A 556 22.89 -0.13 13.44
N THR A 557 23.09 -1.45 13.45
CA THR A 557 22.68 -2.30 12.33
C THR A 557 21.56 -3.22 12.79
N LEU A 558 20.36 -3.02 12.23
CA LEU A 558 19.22 -3.90 12.48
C LEU A 558 19.54 -5.31 12.01
N LYS A 559 19.24 -6.31 12.86
CA LYS A 559 19.19 -7.71 12.43
C LYS A 559 18.11 -7.85 11.36
N LYS A 560 18.53 -8.03 10.10
CA LYS A 560 17.64 -8.29 8.97
C LYS A 560 16.90 -9.61 9.18
N SER A 561 15.63 -9.67 8.75
CA SER A 561 14.82 -10.88 8.81
C SER A 561 15.43 -12.00 7.95
N GLU A 562 15.18 -13.26 8.30
CA GLU A 562 15.69 -14.41 7.54
C GLU A 562 15.23 -14.42 6.08
N GLN A 563 14.04 -13.87 5.80
CA GLN A 563 13.51 -13.71 4.45
C GLN A 563 14.34 -12.72 3.62
N GLN A 564 14.75 -11.59 4.21
CA GLN A 564 15.62 -10.61 3.53
C GLN A 564 17.04 -11.16 3.31
N LYS A 565 17.56 -11.98 4.24
CA LYS A 565 18.85 -12.67 4.05
C LYS A 565 18.79 -13.65 2.87
N LYS A 566 17.73 -14.47 2.80
CA LYS A 566 17.51 -15.40 1.68
C LYS A 566 17.36 -14.68 0.34
N GLN A 567 16.68 -13.53 0.31
CA GLN A 567 16.59 -12.71 -0.90
C GLN A 567 17.95 -12.17 -1.33
N GLN A 568 18.77 -11.65 -0.41
CA GLN A 568 20.12 -11.16 -0.74
C GLN A 568 21.07 -12.29 -1.15
N GLU A 569 20.95 -13.48 -0.57
CA GLU A 569 21.70 -14.67 -0.97
C GLU A 569 21.28 -15.15 -2.36
N ALA A 570 19.98 -15.20 -2.65
CA ALA A 570 19.47 -15.49 -3.98
C ALA A 570 19.94 -14.45 -5.01
N GLU A 571 19.97 -13.17 -4.65
CA GLU A 571 20.44 -12.09 -5.51
C GLU A 571 21.95 -12.16 -5.75
N LYS A 572 22.74 -12.55 -4.74
CA LYS A 572 24.17 -12.82 -4.88
C LYS A 572 24.44 -14.04 -5.74
N LEU A 573 23.68 -15.12 -5.59
CA LEU A 573 23.78 -16.33 -6.40
C LEU A 573 23.41 -16.02 -7.86
N HIS A 574 22.32 -15.30 -8.09
CA HIS A 574 21.91 -14.82 -9.41
C HIS A 574 22.95 -13.88 -10.04
N ARG A 575 23.62 -13.04 -9.24
CA ARG A 575 24.74 -12.20 -9.71
C ARG A 575 25.99 -13.02 -10.04
N GLN A 576 26.28 -14.09 -9.30
CA GLN A 576 27.38 -15.00 -9.58
C GLN A 576 27.10 -15.88 -10.81
N GLU A 577 25.87 -16.33 -10.97
CA GLU A 577 25.36 -17.04 -12.15
C GLU A 577 25.46 -16.16 -13.39
N ARG A 578 25.02 -14.90 -13.33
CA ARG A 578 25.24 -13.91 -14.40
C ARG A 578 26.71 -13.63 -14.68
N LYS A 579 27.58 -13.67 -13.67
CA LYS A 579 29.05 -13.54 -13.86
C LYS A 579 29.66 -14.78 -14.54
N ARG A 580 29.13 -15.98 -14.26
CA ARG A 580 29.56 -17.24 -14.90
C ARG A 580 29.05 -17.39 -16.33
N LEU A 581 27.83 -16.93 -16.61
CA LEU A 581 27.22 -16.93 -17.96
C LEU A 581 27.82 -15.87 -18.89
N ARG A 582 28.45 -14.82 -18.33
CA ARG A 582 29.22 -13.87 -19.12
C ARG A 582 30.49 -14.55 -19.65
N ARG A 583 30.50 -14.88 -20.95
CA ARG A 583 31.76 -15.12 -21.68
C ARG A 583 32.68 -13.92 -21.47
N SER A 584 33.87 -14.15 -20.91
CA SER A 584 34.84 -13.09 -20.72
C SER A 584 35.29 -12.57 -22.09
N ALA A 585 35.05 -11.29 -22.37
CA ALA A 585 35.64 -10.59 -23.51
C ALA A 585 37.14 -10.31 -23.25
N GLY A 586 37.89 -11.35 -22.85
CA GLY A 586 39.31 -11.28 -22.53
C GLY A 586 40.21 -11.07 -23.75
N HIS A 587 39.69 -11.33 -24.95
CA HIS A 587 40.39 -11.09 -26.23
C HIS A 587 40.26 -9.65 -26.76
N LEU A 588 39.50 -8.77 -26.09
CA LEU A 588 39.25 -7.39 -26.54
C LEU A 588 39.94 -6.32 -25.68
N LYS A 589 40.84 -6.69 -24.75
CA LYS A 589 41.65 -5.71 -24.02
C LYS A 589 42.98 -5.46 -24.72
N SER A 590 43.01 -4.43 -25.56
CA SER A 590 44.24 -3.76 -25.98
C SER A 590 45.05 -3.32 -24.75
N ARG A 591 46.35 -3.63 -24.73
CA ARG A 591 47.30 -3.21 -23.69
C ARG A 591 47.19 -1.69 -23.44
N PRO A 592 47.04 -1.21 -22.20
CA PRO A 592 47.05 0.22 -21.92
C PRO A 592 48.48 0.75 -22.14
N ARG A 593 48.61 1.73 -23.06
CA ARG A 593 49.85 2.50 -23.24
C ARG A 593 50.16 3.22 -21.93
N ARG A 594 51.40 3.05 -21.43
CA ARG A 594 51.96 3.84 -20.32
C ARG A 594 51.96 5.31 -20.72
N GLY A 595 51.08 6.11 -20.11
CA GLY A 595 51.14 7.56 -20.15
C GLY A 595 52.29 8.04 -19.27
N ARG A 596 53.14 8.91 -19.82
CA ARG A 596 54.23 9.59 -19.11
C ARG A 596 53.66 10.56 -18.06
N PRO A 597 54.34 10.78 -16.92
CA PRO A 597 54.02 11.87 -16.02
C PRO A 597 54.45 13.20 -16.67
N PHE A 598 53.55 14.18 -16.70
CA PHE A 598 53.91 15.56 -16.98
C PHE A 598 54.54 16.16 -15.72
N HIS A 599 55.71 16.76 -15.90
CA HIS A 599 56.40 17.62 -14.94
C HIS A 599 55.67 18.93 -14.75
#